data_AF-A0A821ZEN0-F1
#
_entry.id   AF-A0A821ZEN0-F1
#
_cell.length_a   1.000
_cell.length_b   1.000
_cell.length_c   1.000
_cell.angle_alpha   90.00
_cell.angle_beta   90.00
_cell.angle_gamma   90.00
#
_symmetry.space_group_name_H-M   'P 1'
#
loop_
_entity.id
_entity.type
_entity.pdbx_description
1 polymer ?
#
loop_
_entity_poly.entity_id
_entity_poly.type
_entity_poly.pdbx_seq_one_letter_code
_entity_poly.pdbx_strand_id
1 'polypeptide(L)'
;MKNSQEMVRASLLPLFNNIAEDLNQTVLNLEQKRYSYIKGTLQRGTTSLAYIHMVLLPVLSSLLDHLGKNNYGVDLFENEIQLAGYKILNALWIIGTKGRKFVDREWIIEELNRHRPLVGDCLSSFASCFPVAFFEPEFNTNNKNASNVSQLSPEAHDVMTNISRTIPNLTKLIADIEEHAESRVKYEDAPYVVEVILPCLCSYLSYWWSMGPEKIKQITEPQITNVTANHMNSVLGSVLKLINNNIDAIEAPWMKHIAVYTQTIIFNSSTNLVEPYFLPVSQRIKSKCEDLFTQEQSLKTATRLESSEREDLELDLMKDYEILVRDIYAFGPLLIKYVDIHRSYWLKNGDKYAEELYNNMAEVFSVWCKSKVN
;
A
#
# COMPACT_ATOMS: atom_id res chain seq x y z
N MET A 1 33.20 11.58 15.31
CA MET A 1 31.74 11.33 15.20
C MET A 1 31.07 12.18 14.12
N LYS A 2 31.30 13.51 13.99
CA LYS A 2 30.68 14.28 12.89
C LYS A 2 31.00 13.76 11.47
N ASN A 3 32.21 13.23 11.25
CA ASN A 3 32.61 12.68 9.95
C ASN A 3 31.95 11.34 9.57
N SER A 4 31.27 10.64 10.49
CA SER A 4 30.72 9.31 10.16
C SER A 4 29.48 9.40 9.28
N GLN A 5 28.63 10.41 9.45
CA GLN A 5 27.44 10.62 8.61
C GLN A 5 27.84 10.99 7.18
N GLU A 6 28.76 11.95 7.03
CA GLU A 6 29.31 12.33 5.71
C GLU A 6 30.00 11.16 5.01
N MET A 7 30.75 10.34 5.74
CA MET A 7 31.39 9.14 5.20
C MET A 7 30.35 8.12 4.70
N VAL A 8 29.26 7.90 5.44
CA VAL A 8 28.16 7.01 5.03
C VAL A 8 27.48 7.55 3.78
N ARG A 9 27.17 8.85 3.72
CA ARG A 9 26.62 9.49 2.52
C ARG A 9 27.53 9.33 1.31
N ALA A 10 28.82 9.64 1.46
CA ALA A 10 29.79 9.48 0.37
C ALA A 10 29.90 8.02 -0.12
N SER A 11 29.76 7.05 0.79
CA SER A 11 29.80 5.63 0.46
C SER A 11 28.52 5.15 -0.25
N LEU A 12 27.37 5.72 0.10
CA LEU A 12 26.06 5.33 -0.46
C LEU A 12 25.64 6.14 -1.69
N LEU A 13 26.21 7.33 -1.90
CA LEU A 13 25.90 8.19 -3.04
C LEU A 13 26.06 7.46 -4.40
N PRO A 14 27.15 6.72 -4.67
CA PRO A 14 27.28 5.95 -5.91
C PRO A 14 26.16 4.92 -6.09
N LEU A 15 25.74 4.27 -4.99
CA LEU A 15 24.65 3.29 -5.02
C LEU A 15 23.33 3.96 -5.45
N PHE A 16 22.95 5.06 -4.81
CA PHE A 16 21.71 5.78 -5.14
C PHE A 16 21.75 6.35 -6.57
N ASN A 17 22.88 6.89 -7.01
CA ASN A 17 23.03 7.38 -8.38
C ASN A 17 22.92 6.26 -9.42
N ASN A 18 23.53 5.09 -9.19
CA ASN A 18 23.43 3.95 -10.09
C ASN A 18 21.99 3.39 -10.14
N ILE A 19 21.33 3.25 -8.99
CA ILE A 19 19.93 2.82 -8.92
C ILE A 19 19.02 3.80 -9.68
N ALA A 20 19.22 5.11 -9.48
CA ALA A 20 18.48 6.14 -10.19
C ALA A 20 18.70 6.05 -11.70
N GLU A 21 19.94 5.86 -12.15
CA GLU A 21 20.27 5.75 -13.57
C GLU A 21 19.64 4.49 -14.19
N ASP A 22 19.79 3.33 -13.55
CA ASP A 22 19.26 2.06 -14.03
C ASP A 22 17.72 2.09 -14.18
N LEU A 23 17.03 2.67 -13.19
CA LEU A 23 15.58 2.84 -13.24
C LEU A 23 15.15 3.83 -14.33
N ASN A 24 15.83 4.98 -14.44
CA ASN A 24 15.49 5.96 -15.48
C ASN A 24 15.77 5.44 -16.89
N GLN A 25 16.89 4.74 -17.10
CA GLN A 25 17.18 4.10 -18.38
C GLN A 25 16.17 3.00 -18.70
N THR A 26 15.70 2.25 -17.70
CA THR A 26 14.59 1.30 -17.88
C THR A 26 13.33 2.00 -18.35
N VAL A 27 12.93 3.10 -17.70
CA VAL A 27 11.79 3.92 -18.11
C VAL A 27 11.97 4.44 -19.54
N LEU A 28 13.12 5.03 -19.87
CA LEU A 28 13.43 5.55 -21.21
C LEU A 28 13.38 4.45 -22.28
N ASN A 29 13.87 3.24 -21.96
CA ASN A 29 13.81 2.12 -22.89
C ASN A 29 12.37 1.65 -23.11
N LEU A 30 11.52 1.67 -22.08
CA LEU A 30 10.10 1.32 -22.18
C LEU A 30 9.36 2.36 -23.06
N GLU A 31 9.57 3.65 -22.78
CA GLU A 31 8.94 4.76 -23.52
C GLU A 31 9.35 4.79 -25.00
N GLN A 32 10.64 4.58 -25.28
CA GLN A 32 11.17 4.58 -26.64
C GLN A 32 11.01 3.23 -27.35
N LYS A 33 10.28 2.28 -26.75
CA LYS A 33 10.03 0.93 -27.29
C LYS A 33 11.31 0.14 -27.62
N ARG A 34 12.40 0.40 -26.90
CA ARG A 34 13.72 -0.23 -27.03
C ARG A 34 13.78 -1.57 -26.26
N TYR A 35 12.86 -2.49 -26.59
CA TYR A 35 12.62 -3.71 -25.82
C TYR A 35 13.80 -4.71 -25.77
N SER A 36 14.76 -4.61 -26.69
CA SER A 36 15.98 -5.43 -26.68
C SER A 36 16.86 -5.21 -25.45
N TYR A 37 16.81 -4.01 -24.86
CA TYR A 37 17.56 -3.66 -23.64
C TYR A 37 16.85 -4.09 -22.35
N ILE A 38 15.58 -4.48 -22.48
CA ILE A 38 14.68 -4.82 -21.39
C ILE A 38 14.51 -6.33 -21.28
N LYS A 39 14.57 -7.02 -22.43
CA LYS A 39 14.43 -8.46 -22.57
C LYS A 39 15.78 -9.16 -22.32
N GLY A 40 15.84 -10.01 -21.30
CA GLY A 40 16.88 -11.04 -21.15
C GLY A 40 17.56 -11.07 -19.77
N THR A 41 18.22 -12.20 -19.51
CA THR A 41 19.10 -12.46 -18.35
C THR A 41 20.58 -12.21 -18.67
N LEU A 42 20.86 -11.63 -19.84
CA LEU A 42 22.23 -11.31 -20.25
C LEU A 42 22.86 -10.39 -19.19
N GLN A 43 24.03 -10.79 -18.69
CA GLN A 43 24.83 -10.14 -17.66
C GLN A 43 25.21 -8.65 -17.92
N ARG A 44 24.66 -8.02 -18.97
CA ARG A 44 24.95 -6.65 -19.40
C ARG A 44 23.77 -5.67 -19.38
N GLY A 45 22.59 -6.08 -18.92
CA GLY A 45 21.43 -5.18 -18.85
C GLY A 45 21.07 -4.79 -17.42
N THR A 46 21.71 -3.75 -16.86
CA THR A 46 21.23 -3.11 -15.61
C THR A 46 19.84 -2.46 -15.78
N THR A 47 19.31 -2.48 -17.01
CA THR A 47 17.97 -2.00 -17.41
C THR A 47 16.97 -3.12 -17.72
N SER A 48 17.31 -4.38 -17.47
CA SER A 48 16.40 -5.51 -17.72
C SER A 48 15.31 -5.58 -16.65
N LEU A 49 14.06 -5.89 -17.03
CA LEU A 49 12.96 -6.01 -16.04
C LEU A 49 13.23 -7.09 -15.00
N ALA A 50 13.89 -8.19 -15.40
CA ALA A 50 14.30 -9.24 -14.48
C ALA A 50 15.27 -8.72 -13.41
N TYR A 51 16.26 -7.90 -13.79
CA TYR A 51 17.16 -7.27 -12.81
C TYR A 51 16.42 -6.30 -11.90
N ILE A 52 15.58 -5.43 -12.47
CA ILE A 52 14.80 -4.46 -11.69
C ILE A 52 13.93 -5.17 -10.66
N HIS A 53 13.14 -6.16 -11.09
CA HIS A 53 12.17 -6.83 -10.23
C HIS A 53 12.80 -7.81 -9.24
N MET A 54 13.81 -8.57 -9.65
CA MET A 54 14.35 -9.68 -8.84
C MET A 54 15.54 -9.30 -7.97
N VAL A 55 16.23 -8.19 -8.28
CA VAL A 55 17.45 -7.77 -7.58
C VAL A 55 17.30 -6.36 -7.02
N LEU A 56 17.03 -5.38 -7.89
CA LEU A 56 17.04 -3.97 -7.47
C LEU A 56 15.91 -3.68 -6.49
N LEU A 57 14.66 -4.03 -6.80
CA LEU A 57 13.50 -3.74 -5.92
C LEU A 57 13.65 -4.39 -4.53
N PRO A 58 13.99 -5.68 -4.38
CA PRO A 58 14.15 -6.28 -3.05
C PRO A 58 15.28 -5.63 -2.23
N VAL A 59 16.43 -5.35 -2.86
CA VAL A 59 17.57 -4.72 -2.19
C VAL A 59 17.24 -3.29 -1.76
N LEU A 60 16.65 -2.51 -2.67
CA LEU A 60 16.26 -1.12 -2.40
C LEU A 60 15.18 -1.06 -1.32
N SER A 61 14.15 -1.91 -1.40
CA SER A 61 13.08 -1.96 -0.40
C SER A 61 13.64 -2.30 0.98
N SER A 62 14.51 -3.31 1.09
CA SER A 62 15.14 -3.68 2.35
C SER A 62 16.01 -2.56 2.93
N LEU A 63 16.75 -1.84 2.09
CA LEU A 63 17.57 -0.70 2.52
C LEU A 63 16.67 0.44 3.03
N LEU A 64 15.65 0.83 2.27
CA LEU A 64 14.75 1.91 2.63
C LEU A 64 13.92 1.60 3.88
N ASP A 65 13.43 0.35 4.01
CA ASP A 65 12.72 -0.11 5.21
C ASP A 65 13.62 -0.05 6.45
N HIS A 66 14.89 -0.43 6.33
CA HIS A 66 15.87 -0.29 7.41
C HIS A 66 16.08 1.19 7.78
N LEU A 67 16.20 2.08 6.79
CA LEU A 67 16.35 3.52 7.02
C LEU A 67 15.11 4.12 7.70
N GLY A 68 13.91 3.72 7.29
CA GLY A 68 12.63 4.19 7.85
C GLY A 68 12.46 3.74 9.30
N LYS A 69 12.64 2.45 9.58
CA LYS A 69 12.53 1.90 10.95
C LYS A 69 13.49 2.52 11.95
N ASN A 70 14.66 2.96 11.49
CA ASN A 70 15.68 3.59 12.34
C ASN A 70 15.73 5.12 12.24
N ASN A 71 14.83 5.75 11.47
CA ASN A 71 14.77 7.19 11.23
C ASN A 71 16.07 7.82 10.67
N TYR A 72 16.87 7.06 9.91
CA TYR A 72 18.12 7.54 9.32
C TYR A 72 17.93 8.29 7.99
N GLY A 73 16.69 8.39 7.50
CA GLY A 73 16.39 9.04 6.23
C GLY A 73 16.79 10.53 6.19
N VAL A 74 16.51 11.28 7.26
CA VAL A 74 16.90 12.70 7.40
C VAL A 74 18.41 12.87 7.32
N ASP A 75 19.15 11.94 7.93
CA ASP A 75 20.61 11.96 7.94
C ASP A 75 21.22 11.52 6.61
N LEU A 76 20.50 10.81 5.73
CA LEU A 76 21.05 10.29 4.48
C LEU A 76 20.70 11.14 3.26
N PHE A 77 19.43 11.54 3.14
CA PHE A 77 18.89 12.19 1.94
C PHE A 77 19.17 13.70 1.94
N GLU A 78 20.43 14.05 1.67
CA GLU A 78 20.87 15.45 1.52
C GLU A 78 21.46 15.67 0.10
N ASN A 79 21.25 16.84 -0.48
CA ASN A 79 21.86 17.29 -1.74
C ASN A 79 21.72 16.26 -2.89
N GLU A 80 22.82 15.69 -3.37
CA GLU A 80 22.83 14.77 -4.52
C GLU A 80 22.10 13.45 -4.23
N ILE A 81 22.13 12.94 -3.00
CA ILE A 81 21.38 11.73 -2.64
C ILE A 81 19.88 12.03 -2.68
N GLN A 82 19.47 13.24 -2.28
CA GLN A 82 18.08 13.67 -2.38
C GLN A 82 17.62 13.78 -3.85
N LEU A 83 18.47 14.31 -4.75
CA LEU A 83 18.22 14.32 -6.20
C LEU A 83 18.07 12.89 -6.75
N ALA A 84 18.95 11.97 -6.36
CA ALA A 84 18.83 10.56 -6.73
C ALA A 84 17.53 9.95 -6.19
N GLY A 85 17.14 10.27 -4.96
CA GLY A 85 15.87 9.86 -4.37
C GLY A 85 14.65 10.31 -5.19
N TYR A 86 14.64 11.58 -5.64
CA TYR A 86 13.60 12.09 -6.53
C TYR A 86 13.54 11.36 -7.88
N LYS A 87 14.71 11.07 -8.48
CA LYS A 87 14.81 10.27 -9.71
C LYS A 87 14.26 8.85 -9.54
N ILE A 88 14.60 8.20 -8.42
CA ILE A 88 14.10 6.86 -8.06
C ILE A 88 12.58 6.88 -7.89
N LEU A 89 12.07 7.83 -7.09
CA LEU A 89 10.65 8.02 -6.84
C LEU A 89 9.88 8.15 -8.16
N ASN A 90 10.34 9.04 -9.05
CA ASN A 90 9.69 9.27 -10.35
C ASN A 90 9.66 8.01 -11.21
N ALA A 91 10.80 7.31 -11.33
CA ALA A 91 10.89 6.12 -12.16
C ALA A 91 10.02 4.98 -11.65
N LEU A 92 10.03 4.71 -10.34
CA LEU A 92 9.17 3.72 -9.69
C LEU A 92 7.69 4.06 -9.87
N TRP A 93 7.32 5.33 -9.70
CA TRP A 93 5.95 5.78 -9.90
C TRP A 93 5.47 5.51 -11.33
N ILE A 94 6.29 5.85 -12.34
CA ILE A 94 6.00 5.60 -13.75
C ILE A 94 5.80 4.10 -14.03
N ILE A 95 6.75 3.27 -13.58
CA ILE A 95 6.71 1.81 -13.76
C ILE A 95 5.46 1.21 -13.12
N GLY A 96 5.11 1.65 -11.90
CA GLY A 96 3.99 1.11 -11.13
C GLY A 96 2.60 1.57 -11.61
N THR A 97 2.47 2.76 -12.20
CA THR A 97 1.15 3.38 -12.45
C THR A 97 0.75 3.47 -13.92
N LYS A 98 1.68 3.61 -14.88
CA LYS A 98 1.29 3.86 -16.28
C LYS A 98 0.73 2.62 -17.00
N GLY A 99 1.12 1.40 -16.62
CA GLY A 99 0.57 0.15 -17.17
C GLY A 99 0.52 0.14 -18.71
N ARG A 100 -0.67 -0.14 -19.29
CA ARG A 100 -0.89 -0.15 -20.76
C ARG A 100 -0.69 1.20 -21.44
N LYS A 101 -0.78 2.32 -20.71
CA LYS A 101 -0.47 3.65 -21.26
C LYS A 101 1.03 3.84 -21.52
N PHE A 102 1.85 2.92 -20.97
CA PHE A 102 3.30 2.96 -21.05
C PHE A 102 3.86 2.04 -22.14
N VAL A 103 3.26 0.86 -22.31
CA VAL A 103 3.79 -0.22 -23.16
C VAL A 103 2.64 -0.98 -23.83
N ASP A 104 2.81 -1.29 -25.12
CA ASP A 104 1.80 -1.99 -25.94
C ASP A 104 2.06 -3.51 -26.07
N ARG A 105 3.19 -4.02 -25.56
CA ARG A 105 3.58 -5.44 -25.69
C ARG A 105 3.03 -6.25 -24.53
N GLU A 106 2.19 -7.24 -24.83
CA GLU A 106 1.48 -8.04 -23.82
C GLU A 106 2.40 -8.71 -22.80
N TRP A 107 3.50 -9.35 -23.25
CA TRP A 107 4.44 -9.99 -22.32
C TRP A 107 5.11 -9.01 -21.35
N ILE A 108 5.30 -7.74 -21.75
CA ILE A 108 5.86 -6.71 -20.87
C ILE A 108 4.80 -6.25 -19.88
N ILE A 109 3.56 -6.07 -20.34
CA ILE A 109 2.42 -5.73 -19.49
C ILE A 109 2.23 -6.81 -18.42
N GLU A 110 2.25 -8.08 -18.81
CA GLU A 110 2.15 -9.22 -17.89
C GLU A 110 3.28 -9.22 -16.86
N GLU A 111 4.52 -9.02 -17.29
CA GLU A 111 5.69 -8.96 -16.42
C GLU A 111 5.63 -7.77 -15.42
N LEU A 112 5.20 -6.60 -15.89
CA LEU A 112 4.99 -5.42 -15.05
C LEU A 112 3.83 -5.62 -14.05
N ASN A 113 2.73 -6.22 -14.50
CA ASN A 113 1.57 -6.50 -13.64
C ASN A 113 1.94 -7.49 -12.54
N ARG A 114 2.68 -8.56 -12.89
CA ARG A 114 3.12 -9.60 -11.95
C ARG A 114 3.95 -9.04 -10.80
N HIS A 115 4.77 -8.03 -11.04
CA HIS A 115 5.70 -7.47 -10.06
C HIS A 115 5.27 -6.09 -9.53
N ARG A 116 4.09 -5.61 -9.92
CA ARG A 116 3.57 -4.32 -9.48
C ARG A 116 3.50 -4.17 -7.95
N PRO A 117 3.07 -5.19 -7.17
CA PRO A 117 3.11 -5.12 -5.71
C PRO A 117 4.50 -4.79 -5.15
N LEU A 118 5.58 -5.33 -5.75
CA LEU A 118 6.96 -5.05 -5.30
C LEU A 118 7.36 -3.59 -5.51
N VAL A 119 6.84 -2.95 -6.57
CA VAL A 119 7.03 -1.51 -6.80
C VAL A 119 6.30 -0.71 -5.73
N GLY A 120 5.08 -1.11 -5.37
CA GLY A 120 4.31 -0.52 -4.28
C GLY A 120 4.97 -0.67 -2.92
N ASP A 121 5.49 -1.85 -2.60
CA ASP A 121 6.28 -2.11 -1.38
C ASP A 121 7.51 -1.20 -1.33
N CYS A 122 8.25 -1.09 -2.43
CA CYS A 122 9.43 -0.24 -2.50
C CYS A 122 9.08 1.25 -2.31
N LEU A 123 7.99 1.72 -2.92
CA LEU A 123 7.50 3.10 -2.76
C LEU A 123 6.96 3.35 -1.35
N SER A 124 6.36 2.35 -0.71
CA SER A 124 5.95 2.39 0.70
C SER A 124 7.15 2.53 1.62
N SER A 125 8.20 1.71 1.44
CA SER A 125 9.46 1.83 2.18
C SER A 125 10.13 3.19 1.93
N PHE A 126 10.14 3.68 0.69
CA PHE A 126 10.64 5.02 0.35
C PHE A 126 9.89 6.12 1.12
N ALA A 127 8.56 6.08 1.11
CA ALA A 127 7.72 7.07 1.77
C ALA A 127 7.94 7.14 3.30
N SER A 128 8.38 6.04 3.92
CA SER A 128 8.68 6.00 5.36
C SER A 128 10.01 6.62 5.77
N CYS A 129 10.89 6.95 4.81
CA CYS A 129 12.23 7.45 5.11
C CYS A 129 12.63 8.70 4.34
N PHE A 130 11.97 9.04 3.23
CA PHE A 130 12.33 10.21 2.45
C PHE A 130 11.90 11.51 3.17
N PRO A 131 12.84 12.40 3.56
CA PRO A 131 12.57 13.51 4.46
C PRO A 131 11.99 14.74 3.74
N VAL A 132 11.32 14.55 2.61
CA VAL A 132 10.75 15.62 1.78
C VAL A 132 9.28 15.31 1.45
N ALA A 133 8.41 16.32 1.58
CA ALA A 133 6.97 16.17 1.42
C ALA A 133 6.63 16.11 -0.08
N PHE A 134 6.88 14.95 -0.70
CA PHE A 134 6.80 14.79 -2.16
C PHE A 134 5.37 14.77 -2.71
N PHE A 135 4.35 14.56 -1.86
CA PHE A 135 2.93 14.76 -2.25
C PHE A 135 2.40 16.15 -1.93
N GLU A 136 3.18 16.98 -1.23
CA GLU A 136 2.79 18.35 -0.84
C GLU A 136 3.98 19.32 -1.11
N PRO A 137 4.42 19.44 -2.38
CA PRO A 137 5.64 20.17 -2.74
C PRO A 137 5.65 21.63 -2.28
N GLU A 138 4.47 22.23 -2.10
CA GLU A 138 4.28 23.59 -1.59
C GLU A 138 4.84 23.83 -0.18
N PHE A 139 4.98 22.79 0.64
CA PHE A 139 5.54 22.92 2.00
C PHE A 139 7.06 22.77 2.05
N ASN A 140 7.70 22.34 0.97
CA ASN A 140 9.14 22.06 0.97
C ASN A 140 9.99 23.33 1.06
N THR A 141 9.44 24.52 0.82
CA THR A 141 10.13 25.80 1.10
C THR A 141 10.37 26.03 2.59
N ASN A 142 9.52 25.44 3.44
CA ASN A 142 9.61 25.55 4.91
C ASN A 142 10.36 24.38 5.53
N ASN A 143 10.54 23.28 4.78
CA ASN A 143 11.18 22.06 5.25
C ASN A 143 12.71 22.19 5.19
N LYS A 144 13.36 22.28 6.36
CA LYS A 144 14.83 22.39 6.47
C LYS A 144 15.57 21.19 5.89
N ASN A 145 14.93 20.02 5.80
CA ASN A 145 15.52 18.81 5.24
C ASN A 145 15.38 18.76 3.71
N ALA A 146 14.54 19.60 3.11
CA ALA A 146 14.45 19.74 1.66
C ALA A 146 15.61 20.61 1.18
N SER A 147 16.58 20.01 0.48
CA SER A 147 17.65 20.75 -0.17
C SER A 147 17.07 21.51 -1.37
N ASN A 148 17.68 22.63 -1.75
CA ASN A 148 17.36 23.35 -2.99
C ASN A 148 17.88 22.59 -4.23
N VAL A 149 17.40 21.36 -4.41
CA VAL A 149 17.87 20.41 -5.44
C VAL A 149 17.78 21.01 -6.84
N SER A 150 16.74 21.81 -7.13
CA SER A 150 16.54 22.47 -8.42
C SER A 150 17.64 23.49 -8.78
N GLN A 151 18.44 23.92 -7.82
CA GLN A 151 19.56 24.85 -8.04
C GLN A 151 20.91 24.13 -8.18
N LEU A 152 20.96 22.80 -8.00
CA LEU A 152 22.20 22.04 -8.10
C LEU A 152 22.70 21.97 -9.55
N SER A 153 21.79 21.78 -10.52
CA SER A 153 22.11 21.78 -11.95
C SER A 153 20.87 22.01 -12.82
N PRO A 154 21.02 22.35 -14.12
CA PRO A 154 19.90 22.42 -15.07
C PRO A 154 19.14 21.10 -15.17
N GLU A 155 19.84 19.97 -15.15
CA GLU A 155 19.21 18.64 -15.16
C GLU A 155 18.37 18.38 -13.90
N ALA A 156 18.81 18.89 -12.75
CA ALA A 156 18.06 18.78 -11.50
C ALA A 156 16.75 19.60 -11.55
N HIS A 157 16.77 20.76 -12.21
CA HIS A 157 15.55 21.56 -12.45
C HIS A 157 14.54 20.80 -13.32
N ASP A 158 15.01 20.15 -14.38
CA ASP A 158 14.15 19.35 -15.27
C ASP A 158 13.54 18.15 -14.55
N VAL A 159 14.31 17.48 -13.69
CA VAL A 159 13.81 16.38 -12.85
C VAL A 159 12.67 16.84 -11.95
N MET A 160 12.84 17.96 -11.25
CA MET A 160 11.79 18.50 -10.36
C MET A 160 10.53 18.87 -11.14
N THR A 161 10.68 19.47 -12.32
CA THR A 161 9.56 19.81 -13.20
C THR A 161 8.81 18.56 -13.69
N ASN A 162 9.54 17.49 -14.02
CA ASN A 162 8.96 16.23 -14.46
C ASN A 162 8.15 15.54 -13.33
N ILE A 163 8.68 15.59 -12.10
CA ILE A 163 8.02 15.01 -10.92
C ILE A 163 6.68 15.68 -10.65
N SER A 164 6.62 17.01 -10.68
CA SER A 164 5.37 17.77 -10.50
C SER A 164 4.30 17.47 -11.54
N ARG A 165 4.68 16.92 -12.72
CA ARG A 165 3.73 16.49 -13.76
C ARG A 165 3.31 15.03 -13.62
N THR A 166 4.14 14.22 -13.00
CA THR A 166 4.00 12.75 -12.98
C THR A 166 3.33 12.26 -11.70
N ILE A 167 3.69 12.85 -10.56
CA ILE A 167 3.20 12.46 -9.24
C ILE A 167 2.07 13.40 -8.82
N PRO A 168 0.84 12.89 -8.61
CA PRO A 168 -0.27 13.69 -8.13
C PRO A 168 -0.04 14.21 -6.71
N ASN A 169 -0.71 15.30 -6.35
CA ASN A 169 -0.69 15.82 -4.99
C ASN A 169 -1.51 14.95 -4.03
N LEU A 170 -1.30 15.16 -2.73
CA LEU A 170 -1.94 14.40 -1.65
C LEU A 170 -3.47 14.37 -1.79
N THR A 171 -4.10 15.51 -2.05
CA THR A 171 -5.56 15.62 -2.19
C THR A 171 -6.08 14.76 -3.34
N LYS A 172 -5.40 14.76 -4.49
CA LYS A 172 -5.80 13.95 -5.65
C LYS A 172 -5.65 12.46 -5.37
N LEU A 173 -4.58 12.04 -4.69
CA LEU A 173 -4.36 10.63 -4.36
C LEU A 173 -5.41 10.08 -3.40
N ILE A 174 -5.79 10.86 -2.39
CA ILE A 174 -6.87 10.49 -1.46
C ILE A 174 -8.19 10.37 -2.24
N ALA A 175 -8.51 11.37 -3.07
CA ALA A 175 -9.71 11.35 -3.90
C ALA A 175 -9.74 10.16 -4.88
N ASP A 176 -8.60 9.76 -5.45
CA ASP A 176 -8.51 8.61 -6.35
C ASP A 176 -8.81 7.28 -5.63
N ILE A 177 -8.38 7.13 -4.37
CA ILE A 177 -8.70 5.95 -3.56
C ILE A 177 -10.18 5.96 -3.15
N GLU A 178 -10.70 7.13 -2.76
CA GLU A 178 -12.11 7.30 -2.41
C GLU A 178 -13.02 6.98 -3.60
N GLU A 179 -12.73 7.55 -4.77
CA GLU A 179 -13.45 7.27 -6.02
C GLU A 179 -13.36 5.79 -6.37
N HIS A 180 -12.18 5.17 -6.25
CA HIS A 180 -12.04 3.74 -6.52
C HIS A 180 -12.87 2.88 -5.55
N ALA A 181 -12.95 3.26 -4.27
CA ALA A 181 -13.75 2.57 -3.26
C ALA A 181 -15.27 2.74 -3.45
N GLU A 182 -15.71 3.86 -4.02
CA GLU A 182 -17.13 4.15 -4.27
C GLU A 182 -17.60 3.65 -5.64
N SER A 183 -16.69 3.64 -6.61
CA SER A 183 -16.98 3.18 -7.95
C SER A 183 -17.17 1.66 -7.99
N ARG A 184 -17.99 1.18 -8.95
CA ARG A 184 -18.03 -0.25 -9.32
C ARG A 184 -16.91 -0.62 -10.30
N VAL A 185 -15.87 0.19 -10.38
CA VAL A 185 -14.71 -0.08 -11.24
C VAL A 185 -14.06 -1.34 -10.72
N LYS A 186 -13.77 -2.27 -11.64
CA LYS A 186 -13.15 -3.52 -11.22
C LYS A 186 -11.70 -3.27 -10.87
N TYR A 187 -11.17 -4.10 -9.97
CA TYR A 187 -9.76 -4.08 -9.63
C TYR A 187 -8.85 -4.16 -10.88
N GLU A 188 -9.22 -4.99 -11.86
CA GLU A 188 -8.44 -5.19 -13.09
C GLU A 188 -8.26 -3.91 -13.92
N ASP A 189 -9.16 -2.94 -13.80
CA ASP A 189 -9.13 -1.69 -14.56
C ASP A 189 -8.11 -0.70 -13.98
N ALA A 190 -7.90 -0.72 -12.66
CA ALA A 190 -6.97 0.18 -11.97
C ALA A 190 -6.19 -0.49 -10.82
N PRO A 191 -5.43 -1.59 -11.07
CA PRO A 191 -4.79 -2.33 -9.98
C PRO A 191 -3.72 -1.51 -9.25
N TYR A 192 -3.16 -0.49 -9.91
CA TYR A 192 -2.14 0.40 -9.36
C TYR A 192 -2.67 1.27 -8.21
N VAL A 193 -3.98 1.49 -8.11
CA VAL A 193 -4.57 2.23 -6.98
C VAL A 193 -4.36 1.46 -5.68
N VAL A 194 -4.61 0.14 -5.70
CA VAL A 194 -4.49 -0.72 -4.53
C VAL A 194 -3.06 -1.22 -4.32
N GLU A 195 -2.33 -1.55 -5.40
CA GLU A 195 -1.00 -2.16 -5.30
C GLU A 195 0.16 -1.16 -5.23
N VAL A 196 -0.04 0.11 -5.60
CA VAL A 196 1.05 1.11 -5.68
C VAL A 196 0.72 2.38 -4.90
N ILE A 197 -0.42 3.02 -5.20
CA ILE A 197 -0.80 4.28 -4.58
C ILE A 197 -1.11 4.07 -3.10
N LEU A 198 -1.99 3.11 -2.77
CA LEU A 198 -2.43 2.87 -1.40
C LEU A 198 -1.27 2.53 -0.44
N PRO A 199 -0.34 1.59 -0.74
CA PRO A 199 0.78 1.30 0.16
C PRO A 199 1.67 2.52 0.39
N CYS A 200 2.01 3.25 -0.68
CA CYS A 200 2.82 4.46 -0.62
C CYS A 200 2.13 5.55 0.21
N LEU A 201 0.84 5.77 0.00
CA LEU A 201 0.06 6.77 0.71
C LEU A 201 -0.10 6.44 2.20
N CYS A 202 -0.41 5.18 2.56
CA CYS A 202 -0.49 4.77 3.97
C CYS A 202 0.83 5.03 4.71
N SER A 203 1.96 4.72 4.07
CA SER A 203 3.29 4.99 4.63
C SER A 203 3.58 6.49 4.73
N TYR A 204 3.29 7.26 3.67
CA TYR A 204 3.44 8.72 3.65
C TYR A 204 2.64 9.39 4.77
N LEU A 205 1.35 9.07 4.89
CA LEU A 205 0.48 9.62 5.92
C LEU A 205 1.02 9.31 7.32
N SER A 206 1.40 8.05 7.58
CA SER A 206 1.95 7.63 8.87
C SER A 206 3.21 8.42 9.25
N TYR A 207 4.13 8.57 8.29
CA TYR A 207 5.38 9.32 8.49
C TYR A 207 5.12 10.82 8.73
N TRP A 208 4.39 11.48 7.83
CA TRP A 208 4.21 12.95 7.85
C TRP A 208 3.25 13.43 8.93
N TRP A 209 2.28 12.62 9.37
CA TRP A 209 1.45 12.97 10.52
C TRP A 209 2.28 13.20 11.79
N SER A 210 3.39 12.47 11.94
CA SER A 210 4.32 12.64 13.05
C SER A 210 5.01 14.02 13.06
N MET A 211 4.89 14.77 11.97
CA MET A 211 5.40 16.12 11.75
C MET A 211 4.27 17.12 11.43
N GLY A 212 3.01 16.69 11.58
CA GLY A 212 1.83 17.47 11.22
C GLY A 212 1.37 18.45 12.30
N PRO A 213 0.40 19.33 11.97
CA PRO A 213 -0.09 20.39 12.85
C PRO A 213 -0.72 19.87 14.15
N GLU A 214 -1.27 18.65 14.16
CA GLU A 214 -1.89 18.05 15.36
C GLU A 214 -0.87 17.68 16.44
N LYS A 215 0.39 17.45 16.04
CA LYS A 215 1.47 17.04 16.95
C LYS A 215 2.41 18.20 17.28
N ILE A 216 2.62 19.12 16.35
CA ILE A 216 3.43 20.34 16.56
C ILE A 216 2.57 21.39 17.29
N LYS A 217 2.68 21.42 18.62
CA LYS A 217 1.95 22.36 19.49
C LYS A 217 2.48 23.80 19.42
N GLN A 218 3.61 24.03 18.76
CA GLN A 218 4.27 25.34 18.71
C GLN A 218 3.84 26.10 17.44
N ILE A 219 2.96 27.08 17.61
CA ILE A 219 2.40 27.95 16.55
C ILE A 219 3.50 28.71 15.76
N THR A 220 4.71 28.79 16.32
CA THR A 220 5.81 29.61 15.79
C THR A 220 6.67 28.94 14.72
N GLU A 221 6.57 27.62 14.53
CA GLU A 221 7.33 26.95 13.46
C GLU A 221 6.55 26.95 12.15
N PRO A 222 7.20 27.19 10.99
CA PRO A 222 6.53 27.16 9.71
C PRO A 222 6.05 25.74 9.42
N GLN A 223 4.81 25.61 8.97
CA GLN A 223 4.20 24.32 8.66
C GLN A 223 4.94 23.64 7.50
N ILE A 224 5.26 22.35 7.65
CA ILE A 224 6.00 21.54 6.68
C ILE A 224 5.17 20.42 6.03
N THR A 225 3.92 20.24 6.46
CA THR A 225 2.94 19.30 5.90
C THR A 225 1.54 19.66 6.41
N ASN A 226 0.49 19.29 5.66
CA ASN A 226 -0.91 19.41 6.08
C ASN A 226 -1.53 18.05 6.43
N VAL A 227 -0.74 16.99 6.57
CA VAL A 227 -1.23 15.67 6.97
C VAL A 227 -1.82 15.72 8.39
N THR A 228 -3.00 15.12 8.54
CA THR A 228 -3.81 15.10 9.77
C THR A 228 -4.44 13.74 9.98
N ALA A 229 -4.95 13.46 11.17
CA ALA A 229 -5.71 12.25 11.45
C ALA A 229 -6.92 12.11 10.52
N ASN A 230 -7.54 13.21 10.09
CA ASN A 230 -8.67 13.16 9.16
C ASN A 230 -8.31 12.50 7.82
N HIS A 231 -7.14 12.82 7.25
CA HIS A 231 -6.66 12.18 6.02
C HIS A 231 -6.49 10.66 6.22
N MET A 232 -5.92 10.24 7.35
CA MET A 232 -5.79 8.81 7.69
C MET A 232 -7.15 8.12 7.83
N ASN A 233 -8.10 8.77 8.51
CA ASN A 233 -9.45 8.24 8.69
C ASN A 233 -10.20 8.08 7.36
N SER A 234 -10.03 9.03 6.43
CA SER A 234 -10.64 8.97 5.09
C SER A 234 -10.11 7.78 4.27
N VAL A 235 -8.78 7.61 4.26
CA VAL A 235 -8.14 6.48 3.57
C VAL A 235 -8.52 5.15 4.22
N LEU A 236 -8.53 5.07 5.55
CA LEU A 236 -8.96 3.86 6.27
C LEU A 236 -10.42 3.49 5.97
N GLY A 237 -11.32 4.48 5.95
CA GLY A 237 -12.72 4.25 5.56
C GLY A 237 -12.85 3.74 4.12
N SER A 238 -12.07 4.30 3.19
CA SER A 238 -12.03 3.86 1.80
C SER A 238 -11.49 2.43 1.66
N VAL A 239 -10.46 2.07 2.42
CA VAL A 239 -9.96 0.69 2.47
C VAL A 239 -11.01 -0.29 3.00
N LEU A 240 -11.72 0.06 4.07
CA LEU A 240 -12.78 -0.78 4.62
C LEU A 240 -13.95 -0.92 3.63
N LYS A 241 -14.30 0.14 2.89
CA LYS A 241 -15.25 0.07 1.76
C LYS A 241 -14.75 -0.89 0.67
N LEU A 242 -13.48 -0.80 0.26
CA LEU A 242 -12.89 -1.71 -0.73
C LEU A 242 -12.95 -3.17 -0.27
N ILE A 243 -12.53 -3.46 0.97
CA ILE A 243 -12.64 -4.79 1.55
C ILE A 243 -14.10 -5.24 1.52
N ASN A 244 -15.02 -4.41 2.01
CA ASN A 244 -16.44 -4.71 2.05
C ASN A 244 -17.00 -5.08 0.68
N ASN A 245 -16.66 -4.31 -0.36
CA ASN A 245 -17.16 -4.50 -1.72
C ASN A 245 -16.66 -5.80 -2.36
N ASN A 246 -15.49 -6.29 -1.93
CA ASN A 246 -14.82 -7.47 -2.49
C ASN A 246 -14.92 -8.73 -1.61
N ILE A 247 -15.68 -8.70 -0.51
CA ILE A 247 -16.04 -9.92 0.21
C ILE A 247 -16.74 -10.89 -0.76
N ASP A 248 -16.30 -12.14 -0.75
CA ASP A 248 -16.73 -13.22 -1.64
C ASP A 248 -16.28 -13.09 -3.11
N ALA A 249 -15.42 -12.12 -3.44
CA ALA A 249 -14.86 -12.01 -4.78
C ALA A 249 -13.79 -13.10 -5.01
N ILE A 250 -13.90 -13.89 -6.07
CA ILE A 250 -12.90 -14.93 -6.38
C ILE A 250 -11.54 -14.28 -6.73
N GLU A 251 -11.56 -13.27 -7.59
CA GLU A 251 -10.36 -12.60 -8.12
C GLU A 251 -9.99 -11.34 -7.32
N ALA A 252 -9.42 -11.52 -6.13
CA ALA A 252 -8.92 -10.41 -5.31
C ALA A 252 -7.64 -10.76 -4.52
N PRO A 253 -6.52 -11.09 -5.21
CA PRO A 253 -5.27 -11.47 -4.54
C PRO A 253 -4.69 -10.37 -3.65
N TRP A 254 -4.95 -9.10 -3.99
CA TRP A 254 -4.52 -7.92 -3.23
C TRP A 254 -5.07 -7.88 -1.79
N MET A 255 -6.21 -8.53 -1.52
CA MET A 255 -6.82 -8.57 -0.19
C MET A 255 -5.92 -9.26 0.85
N LYS A 256 -5.00 -10.13 0.41
CA LYS A 256 -4.02 -10.79 1.30
C LYS A 256 -3.01 -9.81 1.90
N HIS A 257 -2.79 -8.67 1.26
CA HIS A 257 -1.73 -7.72 1.64
C HIS A 257 -2.28 -6.38 2.14
N ILE A 258 -3.52 -6.02 1.81
CA ILE A 258 -4.08 -4.68 2.11
C ILE A 258 -4.01 -4.30 3.60
N ALA A 259 -4.19 -5.28 4.49
CA ALA A 259 -4.10 -5.05 5.92
C ALA A 259 -2.69 -4.61 6.35
N VAL A 260 -1.63 -5.21 5.78
CA VAL A 260 -0.23 -4.91 6.11
C VAL A 260 0.05 -3.42 5.93
N TYR A 261 -0.40 -2.85 4.82
CA TYR A 261 -0.20 -1.43 4.51
C TYR A 261 -1.07 -0.52 5.38
N THR A 262 -2.35 -0.86 5.51
CA THR A 262 -3.35 0.02 6.15
C THR A 262 -3.16 0.10 7.67
N GLN A 263 -2.52 -0.89 8.28
CA GLN A 263 -2.22 -0.86 9.70
C GLN A 263 -1.31 0.30 10.13
N THR A 264 -0.57 0.95 9.23
CA THR A 264 0.31 2.08 9.58
C THR A 264 -0.45 3.35 9.91
N ILE A 265 -1.70 3.49 9.42
CA ILE A 265 -2.54 4.68 9.61
C ILE A 265 -3.64 4.47 10.67
N ILE A 266 -3.83 3.23 11.15
CA ILE A 266 -4.94 2.88 12.05
C ILE A 266 -4.81 3.49 13.46
N PHE A 267 -3.60 3.86 13.89
CA PHE A 267 -3.36 4.30 15.27
C PHE A 267 -4.02 5.64 15.62
N ASN A 268 -4.32 6.49 14.63
CA ASN A 268 -5.06 7.75 14.78
C ASN A 268 -6.52 7.64 14.31
N SER A 269 -7.04 6.42 14.23
CA SER A 269 -8.43 6.20 13.87
C SER A 269 -9.38 6.77 14.93
N SER A 270 -10.51 7.30 14.46
CA SER A 270 -11.59 7.79 15.30
C SER A 270 -12.61 6.69 15.57
N THR A 271 -13.31 6.77 16.70
CA THR A 271 -14.40 5.84 17.07
C THR A 271 -15.57 5.87 16.10
N ASN A 272 -15.72 6.96 15.35
CA ASN A 272 -16.83 7.17 14.41
C ASN A 272 -16.73 6.29 13.16
N LEU A 273 -15.65 5.51 13.00
CA LEU A 273 -15.51 4.58 11.88
C LEU A 273 -16.27 3.27 12.08
N VAL A 274 -16.73 2.97 13.31
CA VAL A 274 -17.41 1.68 13.61
C VAL A 274 -18.64 1.49 12.72
N GLU A 275 -19.62 2.38 12.85
CA GLU A 275 -20.91 2.29 12.18
C GLU A 275 -20.79 2.32 10.64
N PRO A 276 -20.15 3.32 10.01
CA PRO A 276 -20.14 3.40 8.54
C PRO A 276 -19.18 2.43 7.85
N TYR A 277 -18.18 1.86 8.54
CA TYR A 277 -17.11 1.12 7.88
C TYR A 277 -16.81 -0.26 8.47
N PHE A 278 -16.50 -0.36 9.77
CA PHE A 278 -16.15 -1.67 10.36
C PHE A 278 -17.36 -2.60 10.47
N LEU A 279 -18.52 -2.06 10.84
CA LEU A 279 -19.72 -2.85 11.07
C LEU A 279 -20.23 -3.52 9.78
N PRO A 280 -20.38 -2.82 8.63
CA PRO A 280 -20.78 -3.46 7.36
C PRO A 280 -19.89 -4.62 6.94
N VAL A 281 -18.56 -4.46 7.08
CA VAL A 281 -17.59 -5.52 6.76
C VAL A 281 -17.83 -6.75 7.64
N SER A 282 -17.98 -6.55 8.96
CA SER A 282 -18.24 -7.65 9.90
C SER A 282 -19.56 -8.38 9.62
N GLN A 283 -20.62 -7.64 9.25
CA GLN A 283 -21.93 -8.20 8.93
C GLN A 283 -21.86 -9.06 7.66
N ARG A 284 -21.16 -8.60 6.61
CA ARG A 284 -20.97 -9.37 5.38
C ARG A 284 -20.15 -10.65 5.61
N ILE A 285 -19.04 -10.57 6.35
CA ILE A 285 -18.23 -11.74 6.70
C ILE A 285 -19.07 -12.75 7.50
N LYS A 286 -19.84 -12.28 8.50
CA LYS A 286 -20.75 -13.12 9.27
C LYS A 286 -21.77 -13.83 8.39
N SER A 287 -22.48 -13.09 7.53
CA SER A 287 -23.48 -13.67 6.63
C SER A 287 -22.88 -14.77 5.75
N LYS A 288 -21.73 -14.51 5.12
CA LYS A 288 -21.05 -15.52 4.30
C LYS A 288 -20.62 -16.74 5.12
N CYS A 289 -20.16 -16.54 6.35
CA CYS A 289 -19.79 -17.62 7.25
C CYS A 289 -20.98 -18.53 7.61
N GLU A 290 -22.15 -17.94 7.90
CA GLU A 290 -23.39 -18.66 8.18
C GLU A 290 -23.91 -19.43 6.96
N ASP A 291 -23.83 -18.83 5.76
CA ASP A 291 -24.22 -19.46 4.51
C ASP A 291 -23.36 -20.70 4.22
N LEU A 292 -22.04 -20.58 4.31
CA LEU A 292 -21.13 -21.71 4.08
C LEU A 292 -21.31 -22.82 5.11
N PHE A 293 -21.52 -22.47 6.37
CA PHE A 293 -21.82 -23.47 7.39
C PHE A 293 -23.14 -24.20 7.11
N THR A 294 -24.16 -23.51 6.63
CA THR A 294 -25.44 -24.13 6.26
C THR A 294 -25.27 -25.11 5.09
N GLN A 295 -24.44 -24.74 4.10
CA GLN A 295 -24.08 -25.63 2.99
C GLN A 295 -23.32 -26.86 3.48
N GLU A 296 -22.35 -26.68 4.39
CA GLU A 296 -21.59 -27.77 5.02
C GLU A 296 -22.52 -28.77 5.74
N GLN A 297 -23.48 -28.29 6.54
CA GLN A 297 -24.43 -29.16 7.25
C GLN A 297 -25.39 -29.88 6.29
N SER A 298 -25.80 -29.20 5.21
CA SER A 298 -26.66 -29.78 4.18
C SER A 298 -25.94 -30.91 3.44
N LEU A 299 -24.67 -30.71 3.09
CA LEU A 299 -23.83 -31.73 2.44
C LEU A 299 -23.56 -32.93 3.35
N LYS A 300 -23.36 -32.71 4.65
CA LYS A 300 -23.21 -33.78 5.66
C LYS A 300 -24.44 -34.68 5.74
N THR A 301 -25.64 -34.12 5.60
CA THR A 301 -26.91 -34.84 5.75
C THR A 301 -27.46 -35.39 4.43
N ALA A 302 -26.85 -35.04 3.30
CA ALA A 302 -27.22 -35.52 1.98
C ALA A 302 -26.85 -37.01 1.81
N THR A 303 -27.87 -37.88 1.92
CA THR A 303 -27.73 -39.35 1.82
C THR A 303 -27.97 -39.90 0.40
N ARG A 304 -28.39 -39.04 -0.53
CA ARG A 304 -28.80 -39.41 -1.90
C ARG A 304 -27.85 -38.96 -3.01
N LEU A 305 -26.73 -38.31 -2.66
CA LEU A 305 -25.72 -37.89 -3.64
C LEU A 305 -24.85 -39.07 -4.05
N GLU A 306 -24.49 -39.14 -5.33
CA GLU A 306 -23.44 -40.06 -5.78
C GLU A 306 -22.09 -39.66 -5.15
N SER A 307 -21.18 -40.61 -4.98
CA SER A 307 -19.90 -40.35 -4.30
C SER A 307 -19.06 -39.29 -5.00
N SER A 308 -19.03 -39.31 -6.34
CA SER A 308 -18.32 -38.30 -7.14
C SER A 308 -18.95 -36.91 -7.04
N GLU A 309 -20.29 -36.81 -7.10
CA GLU A 309 -20.99 -35.52 -6.96
C GLU A 309 -20.77 -34.90 -5.58
N ARG A 310 -20.69 -35.74 -4.55
CA ARG A 310 -20.36 -35.30 -3.20
C ARG A 310 -18.94 -34.75 -3.12
N GLU A 311 -17.96 -35.46 -3.70
CA GLU A 311 -16.56 -35.02 -3.71
C GLU A 311 -16.40 -33.66 -4.42
N ASP A 312 -17.08 -33.46 -5.56
CA ASP A 312 -17.04 -32.18 -6.28
C ASP A 312 -17.63 -31.02 -5.44
N LEU A 313 -18.76 -31.25 -4.76
CA LEU A 313 -19.37 -30.25 -3.87
C LEU A 313 -18.51 -29.97 -2.63
N GLU A 314 -17.83 -30.98 -2.08
CA GLU A 314 -16.89 -30.80 -0.98
C GLU A 314 -15.70 -29.94 -1.43
N LEU A 315 -15.17 -30.15 -2.64
CA LEU A 315 -14.09 -29.33 -3.21
C LEU A 315 -14.50 -27.88 -3.44
N ASP A 316 -15.71 -27.64 -3.95
CA ASP A 316 -16.20 -26.27 -4.16
C ASP A 316 -16.45 -25.56 -2.82
N LEU A 317 -17.00 -26.26 -1.84
CA LEU A 317 -17.16 -25.73 -0.48
C LEU A 317 -15.81 -25.37 0.15
N MET A 318 -14.77 -26.18 -0.05
CA MET A 318 -13.40 -25.86 0.42
C MET A 318 -12.86 -24.58 -0.22
N LYS A 319 -13.03 -24.38 -1.54
CA LYS A 319 -12.61 -23.14 -2.23
C LYS A 319 -13.34 -21.92 -1.67
N ASP A 320 -14.62 -22.04 -1.37
CA ASP A 320 -15.39 -20.94 -0.79
C ASP A 320 -14.93 -20.61 0.64
N TYR A 321 -14.55 -21.63 1.43
CA TYR A 321 -13.91 -21.42 2.73
C TYR A 321 -12.56 -20.71 2.59
N GLU A 322 -11.74 -21.04 1.58
CA GLU A 322 -10.48 -20.33 1.33
C GLU A 322 -10.70 -18.83 1.03
N ILE A 323 -11.77 -18.49 0.31
CA ILE A 323 -12.16 -17.09 0.06
C ILE A 323 -12.57 -16.41 1.36
N LEU A 324 -13.42 -17.06 2.17
CA LEU A 324 -13.81 -16.53 3.49
C LEU A 324 -12.59 -16.30 4.40
N VAL A 325 -11.64 -17.24 4.42
CA VAL A 325 -10.38 -17.13 5.17
C VAL A 325 -9.64 -15.86 4.73
N ARG A 326 -9.45 -15.66 3.42
CA ARG A 326 -8.80 -14.47 2.88
C ARG A 326 -9.51 -13.18 3.33
N ASP A 327 -10.83 -13.15 3.28
CA ASP A 327 -11.62 -11.96 3.64
C ASP A 327 -11.48 -11.64 5.15
N ILE A 328 -11.46 -12.68 5.99
CA ILE A 328 -11.15 -12.55 7.42
C ILE A 328 -9.72 -12.04 7.61
N TYR A 329 -8.73 -12.48 6.83
CA TYR A 329 -7.35 -11.97 6.92
C TYR A 329 -7.19 -10.55 6.39
N ALA A 330 -8.03 -10.09 5.47
CA ALA A 330 -8.04 -8.71 5.01
C ALA A 330 -8.59 -7.75 6.07
N PHE A 331 -9.62 -8.18 6.83
CA PHE A 331 -10.30 -7.36 7.82
C PHE A 331 -9.76 -7.52 9.25
N GLY A 332 -9.58 -8.75 9.71
CA GLY A 332 -9.27 -9.13 11.09
C GLY A 332 -8.07 -8.38 11.68
N PRO A 333 -6.91 -8.30 10.99
CA PRO A 333 -5.76 -7.58 11.53
C PRO A 333 -6.01 -6.07 11.72
N LEU A 334 -6.88 -5.46 10.91
CA LEU A 334 -7.31 -4.06 11.09
C LEU A 334 -8.26 -3.96 12.29
N LEU A 335 -9.25 -4.86 12.36
CA LEU A 335 -10.19 -4.90 13.48
C LEU A 335 -9.48 -5.06 14.82
N ILE A 336 -8.53 -6.00 14.94
CA ILE A 336 -7.79 -6.26 16.18
C ILE A 336 -7.10 -4.98 16.66
N LYS A 337 -6.33 -4.32 15.78
CA LYS A 337 -5.64 -3.07 16.15
C LYS A 337 -6.61 -1.96 16.51
N TYR A 338 -7.72 -1.83 15.78
CA TYR A 338 -8.73 -0.81 16.05
C TYR A 338 -9.40 -1.03 17.42
N VAL A 339 -9.79 -2.26 17.73
CA VAL A 339 -10.34 -2.63 19.05
C VAL A 339 -9.31 -2.35 20.16
N ASP A 340 -8.04 -2.68 19.96
CA ASP A 340 -7.00 -2.44 20.96
C ASP A 340 -6.85 -0.95 21.32
N ILE A 341 -7.01 -0.06 20.34
CA ILE A 341 -6.96 1.40 20.54
C ILE A 341 -8.19 1.89 21.31
N HIS A 342 -9.38 1.42 20.94
CA HIS A 342 -10.65 2.01 21.42
C HIS A 342 -11.29 1.28 22.60
N ARG A 343 -10.82 0.08 22.96
CA ARG A 343 -11.39 -0.77 24.03
C ARG A 343 -11.65 -0.02 25.34
N SER A 344 -10.70 0.80 25.78
CA SER A 344 -10.79 1.50 27.06
C SER A 344 -11.84 2.61 27.03
N TYR A 345 -12.10 3.20 25.87
CA TYR A 345 -13.15 4.18 25.68
C TYR A 345 -14.53 3.50 25.64
N TRP A 346 -14.67 2.41 24.89
CA TRP A 346 -15.93 1.67 24.79
C TRP A 346 -16.37 1.06 26.12
N LEU A 347 -15.44 0.50 26.90
CA LEU A 347 -15.74 -0.05 28.23
C LEU A 347 -16.23 1.01 29.23
N LYS A 348 -15.88 2.28 29.04
CA LYS A 348 -16.29 3.38 29.93
C LYS A 348 -17.61 4.02 29.52
N ASN A 349 -17.81 4.21 28.22
CA ASN A 349 -18.93 5.02 27.71
C ASN A 349 -20.08 4.18 27.16
N GLY A 350 -19.84 2.91 26.84
CA GLY A 350 -20.78 2.05 26.13
C GLY A 350 -20.96 2.49 24.69
N ASP A 351 -20.71 1.58 23.74
CA ASP A 351 -20.92 1.84 22.32
C ASP A 351 -21.71 0.69 21.71
N LYS A 352 -22.91 1.01 21.22
CA LYS A 352 -23.88 0.04 20.69
C LYS A 352 -23.33 -0.66 19.44
N TYR A 353 -22.63 0.09 18.59
CA TYR A 353 -22.08 -0.43 17.35
C TYR A 353 -20.85 -1.28 17.64
N ALA A 354 -20.07 -0.95 18.68
CA ALA A 354 -18.98 -1.81 19.14
C ALA A 354 -19.50 -3.15 19.70
N GLU A 355 -20.62 -3.13 20.42
CA GLU A 355 -21.29 -4.36 20.90
C GLU A 355 -21.81 -5.20 19.73
N GLU A 356 -22.44 -4.59 18.73
CA GLU A 356 -22.89 -5.30 17.53
C GLU A 356 -21.71 -5.88 16.74
N LEU A 357 -20.63 -5.11 16.57
CA LEU A 357 -19.39 -5.56 15.95
C LEU A 357 -18.81 -6.78 16.68
N TYR A 358 -18.80 -6.75 18.01
CA TYR A 358 -18.39 -7.89 18.83
C TYR A 358 -19.28 -9.11 18.59
N ASN A 359 -20.60 -8.94 18.61
CA ASN A 359 -21.56 -10.03 18.39
C ASN A 359 -21.39 -10.67 17.00
N ASN A 360 -21.15 -9.87 15.97
CA ASN A 360 -20.92 -10.40 14.62
C ASN A 360 -19.68 -11.28 14.57
N MET A 361 -18.55 -10.81 15.12
CA MET A 361 -17.32 -11.59 15.12
C MET A 361 -17.40 -12.81 16.04
N ALA A 362 -18.09 -12.70 17.18
CA ALA A 362 -18.32 -13.83 18.09
C ALA A 362 -19.09 -14.96 17.38
N GLU A 363 -20.07 -14.63 16.53
CA GLU A 363 -20.78 -15.63 15.74
C GLU A 363 -19.86 -16.28 14.70
N VAL A 364 -19.02 -15.50 14.00
CA VAL A 364 -18.02 -16.05 13.08
C VAL A 364 -17.10 -17.05 13.79
N PHE A 365 -16.60 -16.72 14.98
CA PHE A 365 -15.79 -17.64 15.79
C PHE A 365 -16.59 -18.87 16.26
N SER A 366 -17.85 -18.69 16.67
CA SER A 366 -18.75 -19.79 17.07
C SER A 366 -18.95 -20.80 15.94
N VAL A 367 -19.22 -20.31 14.74
CA VAL A 367 -19.35 -21.14 13.53
C VAL A 367 -18.04 -21.81 13.20
N TRP A 368 -16.92 -21.07 13.25
CA TRP A 368 -15.59 -21.62 12.99
C TRP A 368 -15.25 -22.80 13.91
N CYS A 369 -15.53 -22.68 15.20
CA CYS A 369 -15.29 -23.77 16.17
C CYS A 369 -16.15 -25.02 15.92
N LYS A 370 -17.29 -24.90 15.23
CA LYS A 370 -18.21 -26.00 14.94
C LYS A 370 -17.97 -26.63 13.56
N SER A 371 -17.41 -25.87 12.63
CA SER A 371 -17.01 -26.35 11.30
C SER A 371 -15.96 -27.45 11.41
N LYS A 372 -16.09 -28.49 10.58
CA LYS A 372 -15.12 -29.59 10.49
C LYS A 372 -14.30 -29.57 9.20
N VAL A 373 -14.55 -28.59 8.34
CA VAL A 373 -13.88 -28.39 7.04
C VAL A 373 -12.68 -27.42 7.15
N ASN A 374 -12.38 -26.95 8.36
CA ASN A 374 -11.25 -26.05 8.64
C ASN A 374 -9.87 -26.71 8.64
#